data_AF-A0A164L3B6-F1
#
_entry.id   AF-A0A164L3B6-F1
#
_cell.length_a   1.000
_cell.length_b   1.000
_cell.length_c   1.000
_cell.angle_alpha   90.00
_cell.angle_beta   90.00
_cell.angle_gamma   90.00
#
_symmetry.space_group_name_H-M   'P 1'
#
loop_
_entity.id
_entity.type
_entity.pdbx_description
1 polymer ?
#
loop_
_entity_poly.entity_id
_entity_poly.type
_entity_poly.pdbx_seq_one_letter_code
_entity_poly.pdbx_strand_id
1 'polypeptide(L)' 'MKDGDHMAVLDKSLIKIIGENEYYRILAIMELEEAQARETELKQVEALEIINEMLSKHDQPPLTLSWIKKWWNEFK' A
#
# COMPACT_ATOMS: atom_id res chain seq x y z
N MET A 1 11.53 -22.32 -6.16
CA MET A 1 10.39 -21.84 -5.35
C MET A 1 10.27 -20.37 -5.68
N LYS A 2 9.12 -19.89 -6.18
CA LYS A 2 8.92 -18.48 -6.47
C LYS A 2 8.70 -17.79 -5.13
N ASP A 3 9.55 -16.83 -4.79
CA ASP A 3 9.42 -16.03 -3.58
C ASP A 3 8.01 -15.44 -3.54
N GLY A 4 7.27 -15.76 -2.48
CA GLY A 4 5.91 -15.28 -2.29
C GLY A 4 5.94 -13.78 -2.09
N ASP A 5 5.08 -13.07 -2.82
CA ASP A 5 4.79 -11.65 -2.64
C ASP A 5 4.50 -11.37 -1.16
N HIS A 6 5.48 -10.85 -0.42
CA HIS A 6 5.24 -10.32 0.91
C HIS A 6 4.42 -9.03 0.73
N MET A 7 3.11 -9.10 0.97
CA MET A 7 2.27 -7.92 1.15
C MET A 7 2.40 -7.45 2.60
N ALA A 8 2.32 -6.14 2.81
CA ALA A 8 2.21 -5.55 4.14
C ALA A 8 1.02 -6.18 4.89
N VAL A 9 1.17 -6.37 6.20
CA VAL A 9 0.12 -6.96 7.05
C VAL A 9 -0.13 -6.06 8.25
N LEU A 10 -1.41 -5.73 8.46
CA LEU A 10 -1.90 -5.00 9.61
C LEU A 10 -2.93 -5.87 10.37
N ASP A 11 -2.97 -5.76 11.70
CA ASP A 11 -3.93 -6.54 12.51
C ASP A 11 -5.37 -6.04 12.26
N LYS A 12 -6.23 -6.92 11.72
CA LYS A 12 -7.63 -6.60 11.41
C LYS A 12 -8.45 -6.16 12.62
N SER A 13 -8.04 -6.48 13.85
CA SER A 13 -8.69 -5.97 15.06
C SER A 13 -8.65 -4.44 15.16
N LEU A 14 -7.65 -3.79 14.54
CA LEU A 14 -7.52 -2.34 14.46
C LEU A 14 -8.69 -1.68 13.72
N ILE A 15 -9.35 -2.38 12.78
CA ILE A 15 -10.54 -1.85 12.09
C ILE A 15 -11.59 -1.38 13.11
N LYS A 16 -11.75 -2.07 14.24
CA LYS A 16 -12.71 -1.69 15.30
C LYS A 16 -12.30 -0.44 16.08
N ILE A 17 -11.01 -0.07 16.04
CA ILE A 17 -10.43 1.03 16.82
C ILE A 17 -10.32 2.29 15.96
N ILE A 18 -9.81 2.17 14.73
CA ILE A 18 -9.51 3.30 13.84
C ILE A 18 -10.46 3.43 12.65
N GLY A 19 -11.34 2.45 12.45
CA GLY A 19 -12.24 2.38 11.30
C GLY A 19 -11.58 1.80 10.05
N GLU A 20 -12.42 1.32 9.13
CA GLU A 20 -11.99 0.62 7.92
C GLU A 20 -11.20 1.52 6.95
N ASN A 21 -11.68 2.75 6.73
CA ASN A 21 -11.02 3.70 5.83
C ASN A 21 -9.59 4.01 6.27
N GLU A 22 -9.37 4.26 7.57
CA GLU A 22 -8.03 4.58 8.07
C GLU A 22 -7.15 3.33 8.12
N TYR A 23 -7.72 2.16 8.42
CA TYR A 23 -7.01 0.88 8.36
C TYR A 23 -6.39 0.64 6.98
N TYR A 24 -7.18 0.72 5.90
CA TYR A 24 -6.67 0.47 4.55
C TYR A 24 -5.76 1.58 4.03
N ARG A 25 -5.95 2.82 4.50
CA ARG A 25 -5.01 3.89 4.24
C ARG A 25 -3.64 3.61 4.86
N ILE A 26 -3.57 3.15 6.10
CA ILE A 26 -2.31 2.77 6.76
C ILE A 26 -1.68 1.59 6.03
N LEU A 27 -2.47 0.57 5.69
CA LEU A 27 -1.98 -0.60 4.96
C LEU A 27 -1.37 -0.23 3.60
N ALA A 28 -2.04 0.66 2.84
CA ALA A 28 -1.52 1.17 1.57
C ALA A 28 -0.21 1.96 1.72
N ILE A 29 -0.05 2.69 2.83
CA ILE A 29 1.20 3.39 3.15
C ILE A 29 2.33 2.42 3.45
N MET A 30 2.06 1.39 4.26
CA MET A 30 3.05 0.34 4.58
C MET A 30 3.48 -0.41 3.31
N GLU A 31 2.55 -0.76 2.42
CA GLU A 31 2.87 -1.41 1.15
C GLU A 31 3.73 -0.52 0.25
N LEU A 32 3.47 0.80 0.22
CA LEU A 32 4.30 1.75 -0.52
C LEU A 32 5.74 1.77 0.00
N GLU A 33 5.91 1.81 1.32
CA GLU A 33 7.23 1.81 1.97
C GLU A 33 7.99 0.51 1.66
N GLU A 34 7.34 -0.65 1.78
CA GLU A 34 7.93 -1.94 1.45
C GLU A 34 8.28 -2.07 -0.04
N ALA A 35 7.44 -1.57 -0.94
CA ALA A 35 7.72 -1.56 -2.38
C ALA A 35 8.94 -0.69 -2.71
N GLN A 36 9.03 0.52 -2.13
CA GLN A 36 10.18 1.41 -2.31
C GLN A 36 11.48 0.83 -1.73
N ALA A 37 11.40 0.09 -0.62
CA ALA A 37 12.56 -0.57 -0.03
C ALA A 37 13.07 -1.77 -0.86
N ARG A 38 12.17 -2.48 -1.55
CA ARG A 38 12.50 -3.64 -2.40
C ARG A 38 13.07 -3.26 -3.75
N GLU A 39 12.58 -2.17 -4.34
CA GLU A 39 12.89 -1.78 -5.72
C GLU A 39 13.59 -0.42 -5.81
N THR A 40 14.88 -0.43 -6.13
CA THR A 40 15.73 0.79 -6.19
C THR A 40 15.28 1.80 -7.25
N GLU A 41 14.56 1.36 -8.30
CA GLU A 41 14.08 2.21 -9.41
C GLU A 41 12.56 2.12 -9.63
N LEU A 42 11.79 1.87 -8.57
CA LEU A 42 10.32 1.78 -8.65
C LEU A 42 9.70 3.10 -9.15
N LYS A 43 8.87 3.06 -10.19
CA LYS A 43 8.12 4.24 -10.64
C LYS A 43 6.85 4.42 -9.81
N GLN A 44 6.42 5.68 -9.68
CA GLN A 44 5.17 6.04 -9.01
C GLN A 44 3.94 5.28 -9.57
N VAL A 45 3.90 5.03 -10.88
CA VAL A 45 2.78 4.32 -11.52
C VAL A 45 2.78 2.84 -11.15
N GLU A 46 3.96 2.21 -11.14
CA GLU A 46 4.12 0.79 -10.77
C GLU A 46 3.76 0.57 -9.29
N ALA A 47 4.22 1.47 -8.42
CA ALA A 47 3.81 1.47 -7.01
C ALA A 47 2.28 1.65 -6.85
N LEU A 48 1.64 2.46 -7.70
CA LEU A 48 0.20 2.65 -7.64
C LEU A 48 -0.55 1.37 -8.00
N GLU A 49 -0.07 0.67 -9.01
CA GLU A 49 -0.63 -0.60 -9.48
C GLU A 49 -0.54 -1.67 -8.39
N ILE A 50 0.61 -1.81 -7.74
CA ILE A 50 0.81 -2.75 -6.62
C ILE A 50 -0.18 -2.47 -5.49
N ILE A 51 -0.28 -1.21 -5.04
CA ILE A 51 -1.16 -0.82 -3.94
C ILE A 51 -2.62 -1.02 -4.32
N ASN A 52 -3.02 -0.66 -5.54
CA ASN A 52 -4.40 -0.84 -6.00
C ASN A 52 -4.77 -2.32 -6.19
N GLU A 53 -3.82 -3.17 -6.57
CA GLU A 53 -4.02 -4.61 -6.59
C GLU A 53 -4.29 -5.14 -5.17
N MET A 54 -3.48 -4.72 -4.19
CA MET A 54 -3.70 -5.06 -2.77
C MET A 54 -5.07 -4.59 -2.28
N LEU A 55 -5.46 -3.35 -2.56
CA LEU A 55 -6.77 -2.82 -2.19
C LEU A 55 -7.93 -3.59 -2.84
N SER A 56 -7.77 -4.01 -4.10
CA SER A 56 -8.80 -4.78 -4.80
C SER A 56 -9.04 -6.16 -4.17
N LYS A 57 -8.01 -6.79 -3.60
CA LYS A 57 -8.12 -8.06 -2.84
C LYS A 57 -8.94 -7.90 -1.55
N HIS A 58 -9.21 -6.66 -1.14
CA HIS A 58 -9.96 -6.29 0.04
C HIS A 58 -11.26 -5.51 -0.27
N ASP A 59 -11.72 -5.56 -1.52
CA ASP A 59 -12.90 -4.84 -2.02
C ASP A 59 -12.86 -3.31 -1.75
N GLN A 60 -11.66 -2.74 -1.67
CA GLN A 60 -11.46 -1.32 -1.42
C GLN A 60 -11.36 -0.52 -2.72
N PRO A 61 -11.81 0.75 -2.72
CA PRO A 61 -11.70 1.61 -3.90
C PRO A 61 -10.23 1.89 -4.22
N PRO A 62 -9.88 2.05 -5.52
CA PRO A 62 -8.51 2.36 -5.92
C PRO A 62 -8.12 3.78 -5.52
N LEU A 63 -6.83 3.95 -5.26
CA LEU A 63 -6.17 5.22 -5.05
C LEU A 63 -5.74 5.85 -6.37
N THR A 64 -5.43 7.14 -6.31
CA THR A 64 -5.06 7.96 -7.47
C THR A 64 -3.57 8.29 -7.48
N LEU A 65 -3.07 8.76 -8.63
CA LEU A 65 -1.71 9.30 -8.74
C LEU A 65 -1.47 10.50 -7.80
N SER A 66 -2.49 11.30 -7.49
CA SER A 66 -2.35 12.40 -6.52
C SER A 66 -2.10 11.90 -5.11
N TRP A 67 -2.71 10.76 -4.73
CA TRP A 67 -2.44 10.11 -3.45
C TRP A 67 -1.00 9.63 -3.40
N ILE A 68 -0.51 8.92 -4.43
CA ILE A 68 0.87 8.44 -4.41
C ILE A 68 1.88 9.58 -4.34
N LYS A 69 1.67 10.65 -5.11
CA LYS A 69 2.56 11.83 -5.08
C LYS A 69 2.67 12.46 -3.69
N LYS A 70 1.60 12.40 -2.90
CA LYS A 70 1.59 12.91 -1.52
C LYS A 70 2.53 12.10 -0.62
N TRP A 71 2.54 10.77 -0.76
CA TRP A 71 3.30 9.88 0.12
C TRP A 71 4.67 9.50 -0.43
N TRP A 72 4.94 9.73 -1.71
CA TRP A 72 6.14 9.28 -2.41
C TRP A 72 7.46 9.73 -1.79
N ASN A 73 7.49 10.92 -1.17
CA ASN A 73 8.70 11.49 -0.56
C ASN A 73 8.70 11.45 0.97
N GLU A 74 7.66 10.90 1.61
CA GLU A 74 7.58 10.80 3.07
C GLU A 74 8.52 9.72 3.63
N PHE A 75 9.00 8.80 2.76
CA PHE A 75 9.87 7.66 3.10
C PHE A 75 11.32 7.80 2.59
N LYS A 76 11.69 8.98 2.07
CA LYS A 76 13.07 9.29 1.65
C LYS A 76 13.87 9.92 2.78
#